data_AF-A0A9W4D4A1-F1
#
_entry.id   AF-A0A9W4D4A1-F1
#
_cell.length_a   1.000
_cell.length_b   1.000
_cell.length_c   1.000
_cell.angle_alpha   90.00
_cell.angle_beta   90.00
_cell.angle_gamma   90.00
#
_symmetry.space_group_name_H-M   'P 1'
#
loop_
_entity.id
_entity.type
_entity.pdbx_description
1 polymer ?
#
loop_
_entity_poly.entity_id
_entity_poly.type
_entity_poly.pdbx_seq_one_letter_code
_entity_poly.pdbx_strand_id
1 'polypeptide(L)'
;MKKFGFISFVSLLFHLMPVFASENYICGGLRIEGSLIEQEVQKKHSLCLKSKQSSFNEYQHFEYAYFFVQSCEPDRLRFRVRVSFDVIKIILSVESDMNGSYSECIPEPSEQ
;
A
#
# COMPACT_ATOMS: atom_id res chain seq x y z
N MET A 1 13.71 -46.90 -20.13
CA MET A 1 14.41 -45.64 -19.77
C MET A 1 13.38 -44.69 -19.19
N LYS A 2 13.49 -44.34 -17.89
CA LYS A 2 12.56 -43.45 -17.20
C LYS A 2 12.77 -42.02 -17.72
N LYS A 3 11.78 -41.45 -18.40
CA LYS A 3 11.79 -40.05 -18.80
C LYS A 3 11.55 -39.22 -17.54
N PHE A 4 12.58 -38.51 -17.09
CA PHE A 4 12.47 -37.54 -16.01
C PHE A 4 11.47 -36.46 -16.42
N GLY A 5 10.49 -36.24 -15.55
CA GLY A 5 9.41 -35.29 -15.76
C GLY A 5 9.95 -33.87 -15.88
N PHE A 6 9.46 -33.16 -16.89
CA PHE A 6 9.58 -31.72 -17.01
C PHE A 6 8.68 -31.10 -15.93
N ILE A 7 9.20 -30.98 -14.70
CA ILE A 7 8.50 -30.29 -13.63
C ILE A 7 8.52 -28.81 -13.98
N SER A 8 7.33 -28.30 -14.26
CA SER A 8 6.99 -26.95 -14.66
C SER A 8 7.62 -25.92 -13.70
N PHE A 9 8.72 -25.29 -14.13
CA PHE A 9 9.35 -24.14 -13.46
C PHE A 9 8.43 -22.90 -13.39
N VAL A 10 7.28 -22.93 -14.07
CA VAL A 10 6.32 -21.83 -14.10
C VAL A 10 5.66 -21.62 -12.73
N SER A 11 5.54 -22.66 -11.90
CA SER A 11 4.93 -22.53 -10.57
C SER A 11 5.83 -21.80 -9.55
N LEU A 12 7.15 -21.76 -9.77
CA LEU A 12 8.10 -21.09 -8.88
C LEU A 12 8.16 -19.57 -9.10
N LEU A 13 7.79 -19.08 -10.29
CA LEU A 13 7.84 -17.65 -10.60
C LEU A 13 6.70 -16.85 -9.96
N PHE A 14 5.56 -17.49 -9.63
CA PHE A 14 4.46 -16.82 -8.92
C PHE A 14 4.80 -16.49 -7.46
N HIS A 15 5.85 -17.09 -6.87
CA HIS A 15 6.33 -16.75 -5.53
C HIS A 15 7.39 -15.64 -5.53
N LEU A 16 7.84 -15.21 -6.71
CA LEU A 16 8.77 -14.08 -6.88
C LEU A 16 8.04 -12.77 -7.19
N MET A 17 6.70 -12.73 -7.06
CA MET A 17 6.07 -11.44 -6.81
C MET A 17 6.56 -10.99 -5.43
N PRO A 18 7.23 -9.82 -5.30
CA PRO A 18 7.43 -9.23 -3.99
C PRO A 18 6.04 -9.05 -3.39
N VAL A 19 5.67 -9.93 -2.47
CA VAL A 19 4.48 -9.77 -1.65
C VAL A 19 4.79 -8.53 -0.82
N PHE A 20 4.12 -7.43 -1.14
CA PHE A 20 4.22 -6.20 -0.38
C PHE A 20 3.56 -6.48 0.96
N ALA A 21 4.30 -7.05 1.91
CA ALA A 21 3.86 -7.15 3.27
C ALA A 21 3.89 -5.73 3.85
N SER A 22 2.86 -4.96 3.58
CA SER A 22 2.64 -3.70 4.27
C SER A 22 2.32 -4.01 5.72
N GLU A 23 3.06 -3.37 6.63
CA GLU A 23 2.78 -3.41 8.06
C GLU A 23 1.41 -2.77 8.33
N ASN A 24 0.80 -3.12 9.47
CA ASN A 24 -0.34 -2.35 9.95
C ASN A 24 0.17 -1.04 10.55
N TYR A 25 -0.66 -0.01 10.57
CA TYR A 25 -0.31 1.31 11.11
C TYR A 25 -1.34 1.77 12.13
N ILE A 26 -0.89 2.49 13.16
CA ILE A 26 -1.76 3.20 14.09
C ILE A 26 -1.85 4.66 13.66
N CYS A 27 -3.03 5.07 13.18
CA CYS A 27 -3.33 6.42 12.73
C CYS A 27 -4.41 7.03 13.63
N GLY A 28 -4.11 8.12 14.35
CA GLY A 28 -5.10 8.77 15.23
C GLY A 28 -5.72 7.83 16.28
N GLY A 29 -4.98 6.80 16.72
CA GLY A 29 -5.44 5.78 17.66
C GLY A 29 -6.30 4.65 17.04
N LEU A 30 -6.48 4.63 15.71
CA LEU A 30 -7.11 3.51 14.99
C LEU A 30 -6.07 2.66 14.29
N ARG A 31 -6.26 1.34 14.35
CA ARG A 31 -5.48 0.38 13.57
C ARG A 31 -5.94 0.39 12.11
N ILE A 32 -4.99 0.57 11.21
CA ILE A 32 -5.15 0.50 9.78
C ILE A 32 -4.46 -0.78 9.31
N GLU A 33 -5.23 -1.70 8.73
CA GLU A 33 -4.69 -2.96 8.24
C GLU A 33 -3.77 -2.73 7.05
N GLY A 34 -2.63 -3.43 7.03
CA GLY A 34 -1.70 -3.41 5.91
C GLY A 34 -2.39 -3.83 4.61
N SER A 35 -3.22 -4.88 4.65
CA SER A 35 -4.00 -5.34 3.48
C SER A 35 -4.77 -4.22 2.78
N LEU A 36 -5.37 -3.30 3.54
CA LEU A 36 -6.09 -2.14 3.02
C LEU A 36 -5.13 -1.14 2.37
N ILE A 37 -3.97 -0.89 3.00
CA ILE A 37 -2.91 -0.03 2.45
C ILE A 37 -2.40 -0.60 1.12
N GLU A 38 -2.08 -1.90 1.08
CA GLU A 38 -1.63 -2.59 -0.12
C GLU A 38 -2.67 -2.48 -1.24
N GLN A 39 -3.95 -2.70 -0.93
CA GLN A 39 -5.05 -2.59 -1.89
C GLN A 39 -5.14 -1.19 -2.51
N GLU A 40 -5.08 -0.14 -1.69
CA GLU A 40 -5.20 1.25 -2.16
C GLU A 40 -3.94 1.71 -2.93
N VAL A 41 -2.75 1.28 -2.51
CA VAL A 41 -1.50 1.50 -3.27
C VAL A 41 -1.58 0.81 -4.63
N GLN A 42 -1.99 -0.45 -4.69
CA GLN A 42 -2.11 -1.21 -5.94
C GLN A 42 -3.14 -0.58 -6.87
N LYS A 43 -4.29 -0.14 -6.34
CA LYS A 43 -5.33 0.56 -7.10
C LYS A 43 -4.79 1.87 -7.67
N LYS A 44 -4.14 2.71 -6.85
CA LYS A 44 -3.56 3.98 -7.30
C LYS A 44 -2.47 3.76 -8.35
N HIS A 45 -1.55 2.82 -8.12
CA HIS A 45 -0.50 2.44 -9.06
C HIS A 45 -1.07 1.97 -10.39
N SER A 46 -2.10 1.12 -10.37
CA SER A 46 -2.77 0.65 -11.59
C SER A 46 -3.46 1.78 -12.37
N LEU A 47 -4.04 2.76 -11.67
CA LEU A 47 -4.63 3.96 -12.30
C LEU A 47 -3.55 4.84 -12.92
N CYS A 48 -2.41 5.01 -12.25
CA CYS A 48 -1.26 5.71 -12.81
C CYS A 48 -0.76 5.00 -14.08
N LEU A 49 -0.61 3.67 -14.08
CA LEU A 49 -0.23 2.91 -15.27
C LEU A 49 -1.23 3.07 -16.43
N LYS A 50 -2.54 3.08 -16.14
CA LYS A 50 -3.60 3.31 -17.15
C LYS A 50 -3.61 4.73 -17.67
N SER A 51 -3.32 5.71 -16.82
CA SER A 51 -3.25 7.14 -17.16
C SER A 51 -1.96 7.50 -17.91
N LYS A 52 -0.87 6.76 -17.70
CA LYS A 52 0.48 7.04 -18.23
C LYS A 52 0.71 6.49 -19.63
N GLN A 53 -0.30 6.60 -20.51
CA GLN A 53 -0.05 6.70 -21.95
C GLN A 53 0.47 8.10 -22.33
N SER A 54 0.56 9.09 -21.41
CA SER A 54 1.08 10.43 -21.77
C SER A 54 1.98 11.20 -20.79
N SER A 55 2.27 10.78 -19.55
CA SER A 55 3.25 11.51 -18.71
C SER A 55 3.66 10.75 -17.45
N PHE A 56 4.65 9.87 -17.60
CA PHE A 56 5.52 9.59 -16.45
C PHE A 56 6.35 10.85 -16.22
N ASN A 57 6.01 11.64 -15.20
CA ASN A 57 6.87 12.72 -14.77
C ASN A 57 8.09 12.07 -14.10
N GLU A 58 9.15 11.87 -14.87
CA GLU A 58 10.38 11.14 -14.47
C GLU A 58 11.04 11.73 -13.21
N TYR A 59 10.64 12.94 -12.82
CA TYR A 59 11.11 13.67 -11.65
C TYR A 59 10.35 13.35 -10.34
N GLN A 60 9.21 12.66 -10.39
CA GLN A 60 8.49 12.22 -9.19
C GLN A 60 8.73 10.74 -8.93
N HIS A 61 9.70 10.47 -8.05
CA HIS A 61 10.03 9.11 -7.60
C HIS A 61 9.02 8.52 -6.61
N PHE A 62 8.00 9.28 -6.22
CA PHE A 62 6.95 8.84 -5.30
C PHE A 62 5.56 9.35 -5.71
N GLU A 63 4.55 8.59 -5.34
CA GLU A 63 3.12 8.79 -5.58
C GLU A 63 2.36 8.74 -4.25
N TYR A 64 1.10 9.20 -4.26
CA TYR A 64 0.25 9.21 -3.06
C TYR A 64 -1.07 8.49 -3.29
N ALA A 65 -1.42 7.56 -2.39
CA ALA A 65 -2.75 7.00 -2.27
C ALA A 65 -3.49 7.66 -1.11
N TYR A 66 -4.78 7.91 -1.29
CA TYR A 66 -5.63 8.51 -0.28
C TYR A 66 -6.89 7.68 -0.09
N PHE A 67 -7.24 7.40 1.16
CA PHE A 67 -8.52 6.77 1.50
C PHE A 67 -9.06 7.34 2.80
N PHE A 68 -10.37 7.24 3.00
CA PHE A 68 -11.02 7.72 4.20
C PHE A 68 -11.20 6.59 5.19
N VAL A 69 -10.92 6.89 6.46
CA VAL A 69 -11.21 6.00 7.58
C VAL A 69 -12.32 6.66 8.38
N GLN A 70 -13.40 5.90 8.62
CA GLN A 70 -14.51 6.33 9.45
C GLN A 70 -14.62 5.37 10.62
N SER A 71 -14.63 5.90 11.83
CA SER A 71 -14.94 5.11 13.01
C SER A 71 -16.43 4.83 13.10
N CYS A 72 -16.78 3.66 13.65
CA CYS A 72 -18.15 3.28 13.96
C CYS A 72 -18.73 4.03 15.18
N GLU A 73 -17.90 4.70 15.98
CA GLU A 73 -18.36 5.52 17.11
C GLU A 73 -18.88 6.89 16.60
N PRO A 74 -20.08 7.33 17.01
CA PRO A 74 -20.73 8.53 16.47
C PRO A 74 -19.98 9.84 16.72
N ASP A 75 -19.08 9.86 17.72
CA ASP A 75 -18.24 11.03 18.06
C ASP A 75 -16.79 10.90 17.57
N ARG A 76 -16.43 9.83 16.85
CA ARG A 76 -15.05 9.63 16.41
C ARG A 76 -14.76 10.20 15.03
N LEU A 77 -13.52 10.68 14.94
CA LEU A 77 -12.93 11.41 13.84
C LEU A 77 -13.02 10.66 12.51
N ARG A 78 -13.61 11.31 11.50
CA ARG A 78 -13.35 10.97 10.09
C ARG A 78 -12.03 11.63 9.71
N PHE A 79 -11.04 10.82 9.37
CA PHE A 79 -9.76 11.31 8.86
C PHE A 79 -9.41 10.60 7.56
N ARG A 80 -8.54 11.23 6.79
CA ARG A 80 -8.02 10.67 5.54
C ARG A 80 -6.65 10.07 5.85
N VAL A 81 -6.38 8.87 5.35
CA VAL A 81 -5.02 8.32 5.36
C VAL A 81 -4.37 8.64 4.02
N ARG A 82 -3.15 9.15 4.08
CA ARG A 82 -2.26 9.39 2.95
C ARG A 82 -1.13 8.39 3.04
N VAL A 83 -0.94 7.62 1.98
CA VAL A 83 0.17 6.67 1.85
C VAL A 83 1.08 7.16 0.75
N SER A 84 2.31 7.47 1.09
CA SER A 84 3.36 7.81 0.12
C SER A 84 4.08 6.53 -0.26
N PHE A 85 4.25 6.29 -1.56
CA PHE A 85 4.93 5.09 -2.06
C PHE A 85 5.72 5.37 -3.32
N ASP A 86 6.76 4.59 -3.59
CA ASP A 86 7.59 4.76 -4.78
C ASP A 86 7.02 4.06 -6.04
N VAL A 87 7.72 4.18 -7.17
CA VAL A 87 7.29 3.58 -8.45
C VAL A 87 7.24 2.05 -8.44
N ILE A 88 7.99 1.41 -7.55
CA ILE A 88 7.96 -0.04 -7.32
C ILE A 88 7.03 -0.42 -6.17
N LYS A 89 6.24 0.51 -5.62
CA LYS A 89 5.23 0.33 -4.56
C LYS A 89 5.80 0.14 -3.15
N ILE A 90 7.04 0.53 -2.88
CA ILE A 90 7.58 0.59 -1.51
C ILE A 90 6.89 1.75 -0.78
N ILE A 91 6.30 1.45 0.37
CA ILE A 91 5.70 2.46 1.26
C ILE A 91 6.82 3.27 1.90
N LEU A 92 6.74 4.59 1.75
CA LEU A 92 7.71 5.55 2.28
C LEU A 92 7.19 6.23 3.54
N SER A 93 5.89 6.51 3.61
CA SER A 93 5.24 7.07 4.79
C SER A 93 3.73 6.81 4.78
N VAL A 94 3.15 6.80 5.98
CA VAL A 94 1.69 6.74 6.19
C VAL A 94 1.33 7.88 7.14
N GLU A 95 0.42 8.75 6.71
CA GLU A 95 0.02 9.95 7.45
C GLU A 95 -1.50 10.00 7.58
N SER A 96 -2.02 10.50 8.71
CA SER A 96 -3.42 10.89 8.84
C SER A 96 -3.58 12.38 8.60
N ASP A 97 -4.48 12.75 7.70
CA ASP A 97 -4.97 14.09 7.44
C ASP A 97 -6.30 14.32 8.18
N MET A 98 -6.24 15.25 9.14
CA MET A 98 -7.37 15.72 9.93
C MET A 98 -7.55 17.22 9.65
N ASN A 99 -8.52 17.55 8.78
CA ASN A 99 -8.84 18.93 8.40
C ASN A 99 -7.63 19.74 7.87
N GLY A 100 -6.73 19.10 7.12
CA GLY A 100 -5.53 19.72 6.55
C GLY A 100 -4.30 19.67 7.46
N SER A 101 -4.43 19.13 8.68
CA SER A 101 -3.29 18.82 9.55
C SER A 101 -2.84 17.38 9.32
N TYR A 102 -1.57 17.22 8.96
CA TYR A 102 -0.95 15.91 8.74
C TYR A 102 -0.21 15.45 10.00
N SER A 103 -0.42 14.19 10.38
CA SER A 103 0.28 13.52 11.47
C SER A 103 0.78 12.17 11.00
N GLU A 104 2.03 11.83 11.31
CA GLU A 104 2.61 10.53 10.95
C GLU A 104 1.94 9.39 11.72
N CYS A 105 1.62 8.30 11.02
CA CYS A 105 1.13 7.07 11.62
C CYS A 105 2.29 6.16 12.02
N ILE A 106 2.13 5.44 13.13
CA ILE A 106 3.19 4.61 13.69
C ILE A 106 2.98 3.17 13.24
N PRO A 107 4.00 2.44 12.74
CA PRO A 107 3.89 1.02 12.48
C PRO A 107 3.44 0.26 13.73
N GLU A 108 2.46 -0.63 13.57
CA GLU A 108 2.07 -1.54 14.64
C GLU A 108 3.21 -2.55 14.87
N PRO A 109 3.69 -2.72 16.12
CA PRO A 109 4.73 -3.70 16.41
C PRO A 109 4.27 -5.09 15.97
N SER A 110 5.10 -5.81 15.22
CA SER A 110 4.86 -7.21 14.92
C SER A 110 4.92 -7.98 16.24
N GLU A 111 3.82 -8.61 16.68
CA GLU A 111 3.87 -9.55 17.80
C GLU A 111 4.87 -10.67 17.43
N GLN A 112 5.95 -10.79 18.21
CA GLN A 112 7.00 -11.80 18.07
C GLN A 112 6.54 -13.17 18.58
#